data_AF-A0A9J6ZDL7-F1
#
_entry.id   AF-A0A9J6ZDL7-F1
#
_cell.length_a   1.000
_cell.length_b   1.000
_cell.length_c   1.000
_cell.angle_alpha   90.00
_cell.angle_beta   90.00
_cell.angle_gamma   90.00
#
_symmetry.space_group_name_H-M   'P 1'
#
loop_
_entity.id
_entity.type
_entity.pdbx_description
1 polymer ?
#
loop_
_entity_poly.entity_id
_entity_poly.type
_entity_poly.pdbx_seq_one_letter_code
_entity_poly.pdbx_strand_id
1 'polypeptide(L)' 'MNQENLTCKACGSNTFTKGEISNGYANVMPISKFLSTGSPVIYTFCKNCGEVASIKIAKPEKF' A
#
# COMPACT_ATOMS: atom_id res chain seq x y z
N MET A 1 9.43 8.23 8.58
CA MET A 1 10.38 7.14 8.27
C MET A 1 11.43 7.73 7.34
N ASN A 2 12.60 8.04 7.88
CA ASN A 2 13.74 8.49 7.09
C ASN A 2 14.03 7.46 6.00
N GLN A 3 14.24 7.92 4.77
CA GLN A 3 14.60 7.11 3.61
C GLN A 3 16.05 6.60 3.69
N GLU A 4 16.51 6.22 4.88
CA GLU A 4 17.83 5.64 5.06
C GLU A 4 17.78 4.19 4.55
N ASN A 5 18.04 4.04 3.25
CA ASN A 5 18.41 2.82 2.55
C ASN A 5 17.42 1.66 2.62
N LEU A 6 16.16 1.90 2.21
CA LEU A 6 15.20 0.81 1.99
C LEU A 6 15.78 -0.13 0.92
N THR A 7 16.11 -1.35 1.34
CA THR A 7 16.67 -2.41 0.49
C THR A 7 15.68 -3.56 0.42
N CYS A 8 15.42 -4.05 -0.79
CA CYS A 8 14.52 -5.16 -1.03
C CYS A 8 15.12 -6.44 -0.43
N LYS A 9 14.38 -7.05 0.50
CA LYS A 9 14.81 -8.28 1.18
C LYS A 9 14.88 -9.49 0.23
N ALA A 10 14.16 -9.46 -0.88
CA ALA A 10 14.12 -10.55 -1.86
C ALA A 10 15.23 -10.47 -2.92
N CYS A 11 15.62 -9.27 -3.37
CA CYS A 11 16.57 -9.12 -4.49
C CYS A 11 17.68 -8.09 -4.28
N GLY A 12 17.76 -7.44 -3.12
CA GLY A 12 18.79 -6.44 -2.81
C GLY A 12 18.63 -5.09 -3.52
N SER A 13 17.63 -4.92 -4.40
CA SER A 13 17.37 -3.64 -5.07
C SER A 13 16.91 -2.56 -4.08
N ASN A 14 17.31 -1.32 -4.32
CA ASN A 14 16.87 -0.13 -3.57
C ASN A 14 15.77 0.67 -4.30
N THR A 15 15.26 0.15 -5.43
CA THR A 15 14.27 0.85 -6.25
C THR A 15 12.86 0.36 -5.93
N PHE A 16 12.02 1.29 -5.44
CA PHE A 16 10.65 1.04 -5.07
C PHE A 16 9.69 1.97 -5.80
N THR A 17 8.47 1.49 -6.02
CA THR A 17 7.39 2.29 -6.58
C THR A 17 6.10 2.07 -5.77
N LYS A 18 5.08 2.85 -6.07
CA LYS A 18 3.76 2.76 -5.43
C LYS A 18 2.69 2.39 -6.45
N GLY A 19 1.65 1.72 -5.97
CA GLY A 19 0.46 1.40 -6.75
C GLY A 19 -0.75 1.19 -5.86
N GLU A 20 -1.93 1.34 -6.44
CA GLU A 20 -3.21 0.99 -5.86
C GLU A 20 -3.99 0.14 -6.86
N ILE A 21 -4.92 -0.67 -6.37
CA ILE A 21 -5.80 -1.48 -7.22
C ILE A 21 -7.00 -0.59 -7.59
N SER A 22 -7.07 -0.17 -8.84
CA SER A 22 -8.08 0.79 -9.33
C SER A 22 -9.45 0.17 -9.64
N ASN A 23 -9.54 -1.15 -9.85
CA ASN A 23 -10.77 -1.80 -10.29
C ASN A 23 -11.47 -2.56 -9.16
N GLY A 24 -12.59 -2.00 -8.69
CA GLY A 24 -13.70 -2.77 -8.12
C GLY A 24 -13.94 -2.62 -6.63
N TYR A 25 -13.08 -3.16 -5.77
CA TYR A 25 -13.42 -3.35 -4.35
C TYR A 25 -12.21 -3.40 -3.40
N ALA A 26 -11.06 -2.87 -3.81
CA ALA A 26 -9.83 -2.99 -3.02
C ALA A 26 -9.70 -1.98 -1.87
N ASN A 27 -10.75 -1.20 -1.59
CA ASN A 27 -10.76 -0.30 -0.46
C ASN A 27 -10.95 -1.08 0.85
N VAL A 28 -10.17 -0.73 1.88
CA VAL A 28 -10.44 -1.22 3.23
C VAL A 28 -11.72 -0.55 3.72
N MET A 29 -12.63 -1.36 4.27
CA MET A 29 -13.95 -0.95 4.72
C MET A 29 -14.05 -1.03 6.25
N PRO A 30 -14.67 -0.04 6.92
CA PRO A 30 -15.00 -0.14 8.33
C PRO A 30 -16.08 -1.21 8.55
N ILE A 31 -15.89 -2.07 9.56
CA ILE A 31 -16.78 -3.22 9.84
C ILE A 31 -18.22 -2.76 10.18
N SER A 32 -18.38 -1.60 10.81
CA SER A 32 -19.67 -1.11 11.34
C SER A 32 -20.39 -0.08 10.46
N LYS A 33 -19.80 0.36 9.33
CA LYS A 33 -20.33 1.49 8.54
C LYS A 33 -20.61 1.08 7.10
N PHE A 34 -21.78 0.48 6.90
CA PHE A 34 -22.25 -0.09 5.63
C PHE A 34 -22.37 0.90 4.45
N LEU A 35 -22.50 2.20 4.74
CA LEU A 35 -22.54 3.29 3.73
C LEU A 35 -21.17 3.95 3.49
N SER A 36 -20.07 3.35 3.96
CA SER A 36 -18.73 3.89 3.77
C SER A 36 -18.23 3.68 2.34
N THR A 37 -17.48 4.65 1.83
CA THR A 37 -16.69 4.50 0.58
C THR A 37 -15.35 3.80 0.81
N GLY A 38 -15.03 3.48 2.07
CA GLY A 38 -13.76 2.89 2.47
C GLY A 38 -12.57 3.79 2.17
N SER A 39 -11.39 3.17 2.18
CA SER A 39 -10.12 3.85 1.97
C SER A 39 -9.20 3.02 1.07
N PRO A 40 -8.63 3.59 -0.01
CA PRO A 40 -7.71 2.87 -0.88
C PRO A 40 -6.51 2.31 -0.12
N VAL A 41 -6.01 1.19 -0.62
CA VAL A 41 -4.78 0.56 -0.13
C VAL A 41 -3.63 0.93 -1.07
N ILE A 42 -2.62 1.60 -0.51
CA ILE A 42 -1.40 1.96 -1.22
C ILE A 42 -0.34 0.92 -0.91
N TYR A 43 0.12 0.24 -1.95
CA TYR A 43 1.25 -0.67 -1.90
C TYR A 43 2.52 0.11 -2.23
N THR A 44 3.57 -0.11 -1.45
CA THR A 44 4.94 0.24 -1.86
C THR A 44 5.68 -1.07 -2.09
N PHE A 45 6.20 -1.27 -3.30
CA PHE A 45 6.81 -2.54 -3.70
C PHE A 45 8.06 -2.31 -4.54
N CYS A 46 8.94 -3.31 -4.55
CA CYS A 46 10.17 -3.29 -5.31
C CYS A 46 9.85 -3.26 -6.80
N LYS A 47 10.32 -2.22 -7.51
CA LYS A 47 10.09 -2.09 -8.95
C LYS A 47 10.76 -3.22 -9.75
N ASN A 48 11.82 -3.81 -9.19
CA ASN A 48 12.60 -4.84 -9.87
C ASN A 48 11.97 -6.24 -9.80
N CYS A 49 11.44 -6.64 -8.64
CA CYS A 49 10.98 -8.02 -8.41
C CYS A 49 9.55 -8.15 -7.87
N GLY A 50 8.88 -7.05 -7.56
CA GLY A 50 7.49 -7.07 -7.07
C GLY A 50 7.31 -7.26 -5.57
N GLU A 51 8.39 -7.53 -4.81
CA GLU A 51 8.31 -7.72 -3.34
C GLU A 51 7.68 -6.49 -2.65
N VAL A 52 6.65 -6.72 -1.84
CA VAL A 52 5.92 -5.65 -1.14
C VAL A 52 6.70 -5.22 0.09
N ALA A 53 7.11 -3.95 0.15
CA ALA A 53 7.80 -3.37 1.29
C ALA A 53 6.86 -2.81 2.35
N SER A 54 5.70 -2.28 1.95
CA SER A 54 4.67 -1.83 2.88
C SER A 54 3.29 -1.71 2.23
N ILE A 55 2.27 -1.80 3.07
CA ILE A 55 0.87 -1.60 2.73
C ILE A 55 0.35 -0.48 3.64
N LYS A 56 -0.30 0.54 3.08
CA LYS A 56 -0.84 1.68 3.84
C LYS A 56 -2.28 1.98 3.45
N ILE A 57 -3.06 2.39 4.44
CA ILE A 57 -4.40 2.94 4.23
C ILE A 57 -4.26 4.41 3.84
N ALA A 58 -4.80 4.82 2.70
CA ALA A 58 -4.61 6.18 2.17
C ALA A 58 -5.29 7.26 3.03
N LYS A 59 -6.44 6.91 3.62
CA LYS A 59 -7.33 7.77 4.41
C LYS A 59 -7.74 7.06 5.71
N PRO A 60 -6.83 6.91 6.69
CA PRO A 60 -7.15 6.24 7.95
C PRO A 60 -8.22 6.97 8.78
N GLU A 61 -8.39 8.27 8.59
CA GLU A 61 -9.38 9.12 9.28
C GLU A 61 -10.85 8.80 8.95
N LYS A 62 -11.11 7.88 8.01
CA LYS A 62 -12.46 7.41 7.67
C LYS A 62 -12.99 6.31 8.61
N PHE A 63 -12.16 5.84 9.53
CA PHE A 63 -12.43 4.79 10.51
C PHE A 63 -12.52 5.39 11.91
#